data_AF-A0A7X0VTK6-F1
#
_entry.id   AF-A0A7X0VTK6-F1
#
_cell.length_a   1.000
_cell.length_b   1.000
_cell.length_c   1.000
_cell.angle_alpha   90.00
_cell.angle_beta   90.00
_cell.angle_gamma   90.00
#
_symmetry.space_group_name_H-M   'P 1'
#
loop_
_entity.id
_entity.type
_entity.pdbx_description
1 polymer ?
#
loop_
_entity_poly.entity_id
_entity_poly.type
_entity_poly.pdbx_seq_one_letter_code
_entity_poly.pdbx_strand_id
1 'polypeptide(L)'
;MNTSKLDIDKLEKLFSELRVILEINSSGNIDYQITEVRYVIKILNECQNNNYIDSDDVIKAIKSIYSNLYPPRGGLSDFFIWKADFNERIKANEPLGRIGDELWEMLK
;
A
#
# COMPACT_ATOMS: atom_id res chain seq x y z
N MET A 1 -3.14 -19.23 -8.02
CA MET A 1 -3.99 -19.13 -6.82
C MET A 1 -5.25 -18.42 -7.28
N ASN A 2 -6.44 -18.96 -7.00
CA ASN A 2 -7.66 -18.18 -7.21
C ASN A 2 -7.64 -17.06 -6.18
N THR A 3 -7.53 -15.82 -6.64
CA THR A 3 -7.66 -14.67 -5.74
C THR A 3 -9.07 -14.63 -5.20
N SER A 4 -9.23 -14.54 -3.88
CA SER A 4 -10.55 -14.44 -3.28
C SER A 4 -11.04 -12.99 -3.23
N LYS A 5 -12.36 -12.78 -3.20
CA LYS A 5 -12.95 -11.44 -2.99
C LYS A 5 -12.41 -10.78 -1.70
N LEU A 6 -12.21 -11.60 -0.67
CA LEU A 6 -11.65 -11.17 0.61
C LEU A 6 -10.22 -10.61 0.47
N ASP A 7 -9.42 -11.13 -0.47
CA ASP A 7 -8.07 -10.62 -0.72
C ASP A 7 -8.11 -9.24 -1.36
N ILE A 8 -9.00 -9.03 -2.36
CA ILE A 8 -9.20 -7.73 -3.01
C ILE A 8 -9.68 -6.69 -2.00
N ASP A 9 -10.68 -7.02 -1.18
CA ASP A 9 -11.22 -6.12 -0.15
C ASP A 9 -10.15 -5.77 0.90
N LYS A 10 -9.36 -6.75 1.32
CA LYS A 10 -8.29 -6.53 2.29
C LYS A 10 -7.17 -5.66 1.70
N LEU A 11 -6.78 -5.87 0.45
CA LEU A 11 -5.80 -5.02 -0.23
C LEU A 11 -6.31 -3.58 -0.36
N GLU A 12 -7.57 -3.38 -0.74
CA GLU A 12 -8.16 -2.04 -0.85
C GLU A 12 -8.06 -1.31 0.48
N LYS A 13 -8.47 -1.97 1.57
CA LYS A 13 -8.37 -1.40 2.91
C LYS A 13 -6.93 -1.02 3.29
N LEU A 14 -5.97 -1.93 3.09
CA LEU A 14 -4.57 -1.70 3.43
C LEU A 14 -3.95 -0.55 2.63
N PHE A 15 -4.20 -0.50 1.31
CA PHE A 15 -3.70 0.58 0.47
C PHE A 15 -4.39 1.93 0.78
N SER A 16 -5.67 1.92 1.13
CA SER A 16 -6.40 3.11 1.57
C SER A 16 -5.86 3.65 2.90
N GLU A 17 -5.57 2.78 3.88
CA GLU A 17 -4.89 3.17 5.13
C GLU A 17 -3.48 3.73 4.85
N LEU A 18 -2.70 3.05 3.99
CA LEU A 18 -1.37 3.50 3.58
C LEU A 18 -1.44 4.90 2.96
N ARG A 19 -2.37 5.12 2.02
CA ARG A 19 -2.56 6.41 1.36
C ARG A 19 -2.75 7.54 2.38
N VAL A 20 -3.62 7.35 3.36
CA VAL A 20 -3.89 8.36 4.39
C VAL A 20 -2.62 8.69 5.17
N ILE A 21 -1.86 7.67 5.57
CA ILE A 21 -0.61 7.87 6.31
C ILE A 21 0.43 8.62 5.46
N LEU A 22 0.59 8.22 4.19
CA LEU A 22 1.54 8.86 3.27
C LEU A 22 1.14 10.32 3.00
N GLU A 23 -0.13 10.62 2.74
CA GLU A 23 -0.61 11.98 2.45
C GLU A 23 -0.47 12.92 3.65
N ILE A 24 -0.70 12.44 4.87
CA ILE A 24 -0.54 13.25 6.09
C ILE A 24 0.94 13.57 6.38
N ASN A 25 1.85 12.66 6.02
CA ASN A 25 3.26 12.76 6.41
C ASN A 25 4.22 13.04 5.23
N SER A 26 3.72 13.23 4.01
CA SER A 26 4.53 13.55 2.84
C SER A 26 5.10 14.96 2.92
N SER A 27 6.38 15.09 2.59
CA SER A 27 7.04 16.37 2.32
C SER A 27 7.37 16.56 0.84
N GLY A 28 6.69 15.83 -0.07
CA GLY A 28 6.88 15.89 -1.53
C GLY A 28 7.89 14.88 -2.11
N ASN A 29 8.64 14.18 -1.27
CA ASN A 29 9.67 13.21 -1.69
C ASN A 29 9.11 11.82 -2.04
N ILE A 30 7.83 11.58 -1.78
CA ILE A 30 7.14 10.30 -2.02
C ILE A 30 5.90 10.45 -2.91
N ASP A 31 5.79 11.55 -3.66
CA ASP A 31 4.60 11.84 -4.47
C ASP A 31 4.37 10.81 -5.58
N TYR A 32 5.46 10.23 -6.12
CA TYR A 32 5.37 9.11 -7.04
C TYR A 32 4.72 7.89 -6.36
N GLN A 33 5.17 7.53 -5.16
CA GLN A 33 4.63 6.41 -4.39
C GLN A 33 3.17 6.64 -4.01
N ILE A 34 2.80 7.86 -3.62
CA ILE A 34 1.39 8.23 -3.38
C ILE A 34 0.54 8.06 -4.64
N THR A 35 1.09 8.42 -5.81
CA THR A 35 0.40 8.27 -7.09
C THR A 35 0.17 6.81 -7.45
N GLU A 36 1.19 5.96 -7.27
CA GLU A 36 1.08 4.50 -7.45
C GLU A 36 0.06 3.89 -6.47
N VAL A 37 0.09 4.27 -5.18
CA VAL A 37 -0.89 3.81 -4.18
C VAL A 37 -2.32 4.19 -4.58
N ARG A 38 -2.55 5.42 -5.06
CA ARG A 38 -3.86 5.86 -5.56
C ARG A 38 -4.29 5.06 -6.78
N TYR A 39 -3.36 4.73 -7.67
CA TYR A 39 -3.65 3.91 -8.84
C TYR A 39 -4.04 2.48 -8.44
N VAL A 40 -3.36 1.88 -7.46
CA VAL A 40 -3.71 0.58 -6.88
C VAL A 40 -5.13 0.60 -6.29
N ILE A 41 -5.46 1.61 -5.49
CA ILE A 41 -6.82 1.76 -4.93
C ILE A 41 -7.85 1.87 -6.07
N LYS A 42 -7.56 2.61 -7.14
CA LYS A 42 -8.46 2.73 -8.28
C LYS A 42 -8.75 1.38 -8.94
N ILE A 43 -7.71 0.58 -9.27
CA ILE A 43 -7.90 -0.72 -9.93
C ILE A 43 -8.59 -1.75 -9.02
N LEU A 44 -8.36 -1.68 -7.71
CA LEU A 44 -9.07 -2.51 -6.72
C LEU A 44 -10.57 -2.17 -6.69
N ASN A 45 -10.91 -0.88 -6.67
CA ASN A 45 -12.30 -0.43 -6.74
C ASN A 45 -12.97 -0.84 -8.07
N GLU A 46 -12.26 -0.71 -9.20
CA GLU A 46 -12.76 -1.16 -10.50
C GLU A 46 -13.05 -2.67 -10.52
N CYS A 47 -12.18 -3.48 -9.90
CA CYS A 47 -12.36 -4.91 -9.69
C CYS A 47 -13.60 -5.22 -8.83
N GLN A 48 -13.77 -4.53 -7.70
CA GLN A 48 -14.96 -4.70 -6.85
C GLN A 48 -16.24 -4.35 -7.61
N ASN A 49 -16.24 -3.23 -8.34
CA ASN A 49 -17.37 -2.75 -9.12
C ASN A 49 -17.76 -3.69 -10.27
N ASN A 50 -16.80 -4.44 -10.82
CA ASN A 50 -17.07 -5.43 -11.87
C ASN A 50 -17.42 -6.82 -11.32
N ASN A 51 -17.63 -6.98 -10.01
CA ASN A 51 -17.84 -8.26 -9.32
C ASN A 51 -16.65 -9.22 -9.38
N TYR A 52 -15.42 -8.70 -9.30
CA TYR A 52 -14.17 -9.45 -9.15
C TYR A 52 -13.82 -10.33 -10.36
N ILE A 53 -14.34 -9.99 -11.54
CA ILE A 53 -14.18 -10.78 -12.78
C ILE A 53 -12.72 -10.87 -13.22
N ASP A 54 -11.95 -9.80 -12.98
CA ASP A 54 -10.55 -9.63 -13.37
C ASP A 54 -9.57 -9.73 -12.19
N SER A 55 -10.00 -10.28 -11.06
CA SER A 55 -9.23 -10.33 -9.81
C SER A 55 -7.81 -10.86 -9.96
N ASP A 56 -7.61 -11.95 -10.72
CA ASP A 56 -6.28 -12.53 -10.93
C ASP A 56 -5.33 -11.61 -11.72
N ASP A 57 -5.85 -10.83 -12.67
CA ASP A 57 -5.04 -9.89 -13.46
C ASP A 57 -4.76 -8.61 -12.67
N VAL A 58 -5.74 -8.15 -11.88
CA VAL A 58 -5.58 -7.04 -10.94
C VAL A 58 -4.49 -7.36 -9.91
N ILE A 59 -4.48 -8.57 -9.33
CA ILE A 59 -3.41 -8.96 -8.39
C ILE A 59 -2.04 -8.96 -9.05
N LYS A 60 -1.90 -9.48 -10.28
CA LYS A 60 -0.62 -9.44 -11.00
C LYS A 60 -0.13 -8.00 -11.21
N ALA A 61 -1.03 -7.09 -11.58
CA ALA A 61 -0.70 -5.68 -11.72
C ALA A 61 -0.25 -5.07 -10.39
N ILE A 62 -0.98 -5.33 -9.30
CA ILE A 62 -0.65 -4.85 -7.97
C ILE A 62 0.71 -5.36 -7.49
N LYS A 63 1.06 -6.64 -7.72
CA LYS A 63 2.39 -7.17 -7.36
C LYS A 63 3.52 -6.42 -8.06
N SER A 64 3.32 -6.07 -9.33
CA SER A 64 4.29 -5.26 -10.09
C SER A 64 4.44 -3.87 -9.49
N ILE A 65 3.32 -3.18 -9.22
CA ILE A 65 3.33 -1.83 -8.63
C ILE A 65 3.91 -1.85 -7.21
N TYR A 66 3.53 -2.82 -6.40
CA TYR A 66 4.04 -3.02 -5.04
C TYR A 66 5.57 -3.13 -5.02
N SER A 67 6.15 -3.88 -5.97
CA SER A 67 7.61 -3.98 -6.10
C SER A 67 8.28 -2.63 -6.37
N ASN A 68 7.60 -1.72 -7.09
CA ASN A 68 8.09 -0.36 -7.35
C ASN A 68 7.90 0.59 -6.16
N LEU A 69 6.94 0.32 -5.27
CA LEU A 69 6.76 1.06 -4.02
C LEU A 69 7.90 0.78 -3.03
N TYR A 70 8.36 -0.47 -3.00
CA TYR A 70 9.39 -0.96 -2.07
C TYR A 70 10.66 -1.43 -2.80
N PRO A 71 11.34 -0.56 -3.56
CA PRO A 71 12.59 -0.95 -4.20
C PRO A 71 13.67 -1.23 -3.14
N PRO A 72 14.71 -2.04 -3.44
CA PRO A 72 15.77 -2.33 -2.49
C PRO A 72 16.52 -1.11 -1.94
N ARG A 73 16.40 0.05 -2.58
CA ARG A 73 16.99 1.33 -2.18
C ARG A 73 16.03 2.46 -2.55
N GLY A 74 15.53 3.23 -1.58
CA GLY A 74 14.60 4.33 -1.80
C GLY A 74 13.12 3.95 -1.72
N GLY A 75 12.26 4.84 -2.19
CA GLY A 75 10.81 4.68 -2.14
C GLY A 75 10.28 4.54 -0.72
N LEU A 76 9.30 3.65 -0.53
CA LEU A 76 8.73 3.38 0.78
C LEU A 76 9.64 2.53 1.67
N SER A 77 10.65 1.85 1.11
CA SER A 77 11.65 1.11 1.90
C SER A 77 12.45 2.03 2.82
N ASP A 78 12.67 3.29 2.41
CA ASP A 78 13.35 4.31 3.21
C ASP A 78 12.38 5.32 3.84
N PHE A 79 11.07 5.14 3.66
CA PHE A 79 10.08 6.05 4.20
C PHE A 79 9.90 5.84 5.69
N PHE A 80 10.00 6.93 6.45
CA PHE A 80 9.90 6.90 7.90
C PHE A 80 9.31 8.21 8.42
N ILE A 81 8.35 8.11 9.33
CA ILE A 81 7.73 9.28 9.95
C ILE A 81 8.60 9.75 11.10
N TRP A 82 9.25 10.89 10.93
CA TRP A 82 10.04 11.51 11.99
C TRP A 82 9.18 12.30 12.97
N LYS A 83 9.33 12.03 14.28
CA LYS A 83 8.82 12.85 15.39
C LYS A 83 9.94 13.09 16.40
N ALA A 84 9.94 14.25 17.06
CA ALA A 84 10.97 14.59 18.04
C ALA A 84 10.91 13.69 19.28
N ASP A 85 9.70 13.43 19.79
CA ASP A 85 9.48 12.47 20.87
C ASP A 85 9.59 11.03 20.37
N PHE A 86 10.28 10.18 21.14
CA PHE A 86 10.50 8.78 20.79
C PHE A 86 9.20 7.98 20.78
N ASN A 87 8.34 8.15 21.78
CA ASN A 87 7.10 7.38 21.88
C ASN A 87 6.11 7.78 20.78
N GLU A 88 6.02 9.08 20.46
CA GLU A 88 5.23 9.56 19.32
C GLU A 88 5.74 9.01 18.00
N ARG A 89 7.07 8.91 17.83
CA ARG A 89 7.67 8.34 16.63
C ARG A 89 7.36 6.86 16.47
N ILE A 90 7.47 6.07 17.54
CA ILE A 90 7.09 4.65 17.53
C ILE A 90 5.61 4.50 17.17
N LYS A 91 4.73 5.26 17.84
CA LYS A 91 3.29 5.24 17.57
C LYS A 91 2.95 5.65 16.13
N ALA A 92 3.65 6.62 15.57
CA ALA A 92 3.41 7.08 14.20
C ALA A 92 3.81 6.03 13.15
N ASN A 93 4.85 5.24 13.40
CA ASN A 93 5.35 4.24 12.44
C ASN A 93 4.77 2.83 12.65
N GLU A 94 4.13 2.54 13.79
CA GLU A 94 3.51 1.23 14.05
C GLU A 94 2.46 0.84 12.98
N PRO A 95 1.55 1.74 12.55
CA PRO A 95 0.64 1.45 11.45
C PRO A 95 1.35 1.16 10.12
N LEU A 96 2.45 1.87 9.81
CA LEU A 96 3.22 1.64 8.59
C LEU A 96 3.86 0.25 8.59
N GLY A 97 4.46 -0.14 9.71
CA GLY A 97 5.07 -1.47 9.87
C GLY A 97 4.04 -2.58 9.68
N ARG A 98 2.91 -2.50 10.39
CA ARG A 98 1.81 -3.47 10.26
C ARG A 98 1.31 -3.58 8.81
N ILE A 99 1.03 -2.45 8.16
CA ILE A 99 0.54 -2.45 6.78
C ILE A 99 1.59 -3.05 5.83
N GLY A 100 2.86 -2.69 6.01
CA GLY A 100 3.97 -3.24 5.22
C GLY A 100 4.06 -4.76 5.33
N ASP A 101 4.00 -5.29 6.55
CA ASP A 101 4.05 -6.74 6.81
C ASP A 101 2.84 -7.47 6.21
N GLU A 102 1.63 -6.92 6.38
CA GLU A 102 0.42 -7.53 5.82
C GLU A 102 0.42 -7.52 4.29
N LEU A 103 0.85 -6.42 3.67
CA LEU A 103 0.99 -6.34 2.21
C LEU A 103 2.05 -7.31 1.69
N TRP A 104 3.18 -7.45 2.40
CA TRP A 104 4.23 -8.39 2.02
C TRP A 104 3.74 -9.84 2.05
N GLU A 105 3.02 -10.23 3.11
CA GLU A 105 2.44 -11.58 3.22
C GLU A 105 1.45 -11.90 2.09
N MET A 106 0.69 -10.90 1.65
CA MET A 106 -0.30 -11.05 0.59
C MET A 106 0.30 -11.01 -0.82
N LEU A 107 1.37 -10.23 -1.03
CA LEU A 107 1.87 -9.89 -2.36
C LEU A 107 3.21 -10.54 -2.72
N LYS A 108 3.90 -11.21 -1.78
CA LYS A 108 5.11 -12.00 -2.05
C LYS A 108 4.91 -13.10 -3.10
#